data_AF-A0A349VI56-F1
#
_entry.id   AF-A0A349VI56-F1
#
_cell.length_a   1.000
_cell.length_b   1.000
_cell.length_c   1.000
_cell.angle_alpha   90.00
_cell.angle_beta   90.00
_cell.angle_gamma   90.00
#
_symmetry.space_group_name_H-M   'P 1'
#
loop_
_entity.id
_entity.type
_entity.pdbx_description
1 polymer ?
#
loop_
_entity_poly.entity_id
_entity_poly.type
_entity_poly.pdbx_seq_one_letter_code
_entity_poly.pdbx_strand_id
1 'polypeptide(L)' 'MSSVPSAVTFIGTGIMGSRMAEHLIANGHPLHVHNRTRKKAEVLLKKGAVWHGTPESAAAAGDTT' A
#
# COMPACT_ATOMS: atom_id res chain seq x y z
N MET A 1 -16.03 12.11 16.29
CA MET A 1 -16.24 11.28 15.08
C MET A 1 -14.87 10.89 14.57
N SER A 2 -14.41 9.68 14.86
CA SER A 2 -13.09 9.23 14.40
C SER A 2 -13.16 9.03 12.89
N SER A 3 -12.60 9.98 12.13
CA SER A 3 -12.45 9.84 10.68
C SER A 3 -11.60 8.60 10.43
N VAL A 4 -12.19 7.57 9.86
CA VAL A 4 -11.43 6.40 9.44
C VAL A 4 -10.42 6.88 8.39
N PRO A 5 -9.11 6.66 8.57
CA PRO A 5 -8.11 7.09 7.59
C PRO A 5 -8.40 6.42 6.24
N SER A 6 -8.41 7.22 5.16
CA SER A 6 -8.69 6.73 3.81
C SER A 6 -7.71 5.62 3.41
N ALA A 7 -8.23 4.60 2.73
CA ALA A 7 -7.42 3.53 2.16
C ALA A 7 -6.59 4.07 0.99
N VAL A 8 -5.28 3.81 1.03
CA VAL A 8 -4.33 4.28 0.01
C VAL A 8 -3.79 3.09 -0.77
N THR A 9 -3.78 3.22 -2.09
CA THR A 9 -3.23 2.23 -3.01
C THR A 9 -1.89 2.72 -3.55
N PHE A 10 -0.84 1.93 -3.35
CA PHE A 10 0.51 2.19 -3.84
C PHE A 10 0.88 1.21 -4.97
N ILE A 11 1.03 1.73 -6.19
CA ILE A 11 1.44 0.95 -7.35
C ILE A 11 2.92 1.23 -7.64
N GLY A 12 3.79 0.33 -7.19
CA GLY A 12 5.24 0.44 -7.36
C GLY A 12 5.97 0.74 -6.04
N THR A 13 6.38 -0.32 -5.35
CA THR A 13 7.07 -0.24 -4.05
C THR A 13 8.59 -0.27 -4.23
N GLY A 14 9.13 0.71 -4.97
CA GLY A 14 10.58 0.90 -5.15
C GLY A 14 11.27 1.42 -3.88
N ILE A 15 12.59 1.70 -3.96
CA ILE A 15 13.40 2.16 -2.81
C ILE A 15 12.85 3.46 -2.20
N MET A 16 12.35 4.38 -3.03
CA MET A 16 11.74 5.63 -2.56
C MET A 16 10.29 5.43 -2.08
N GLY A 17 9.48 4.70 -2.86
CA GLY A 17 8.06 4.50 -2.56
C GLY A 17 7.79 3.69 -1.28
N SER A 18 8.68 2.77 -0.92
CA SER A 18 8.51 1.94 0.28
C SER A 18 8.49 2.77 1.57
N ARG A 19 9.30 3.83 1.68
CA ARG A 19 9.30 4.67 2.91
C ARG A 19 8.04 5.49 3.08
N MET A 20 7.47 5.99 1.97
CA MET A 20 6.20 6.71 2.00
C MET A 20 5.06 5.77 2.41
N ALA A 21 5.01 4.59 1.79
CA ALA A 21 4.08 3.53 2.15
C ALA A 21 4.18 3.12 3.64
N GLU A 22 5.40 3.03 4.18
CA GLU A 22 5.61 2.74 5.61
C GLU A 22 5.05 3.82 6.53
N HIS A 23 5.20 5.11 6.17
CA HIS A 23 4.62 6.20 6.95
C HIS A 23 3.09 6.19 6.93
N LEU A 24 2.47 5.84 5.80
CA LEU A 24 1.02 5.71 5.70
C LEU A 24 0.48 4.63 6.63
N ILE A 25 1.12 3.44 6.63
CA ILE A 25 0.78 2.36 7.55
C ILE A 25 0.98 2.79 9.01
N ALA A 26 2.09 3.45 9.33
CA ALA A 26 2.38 3.93 10.68
C ALA A 26 1.36 4.95 11.20
N ASN A 27 0.77 5.74 10.31
CA ASN A 27 -0.31 6.68 10.61
C ASN A 27 -1.70 6.01 10.63
N GLY A 28 -1.78 4.68 10.47
CA GLY A 28 -3.02 3.91 10.56
C GLY A 28 -3.83 3.85 9.27
N HIS A 29 -3.29 4.31 8.13
CA HIS A 29 -3.97 4.18 6.84
C HIS A 29 -3.94 2.73 6.37
N PRO A 30 -5.09 2.15 5.95
CA PRO A 30 -5.10 0.90 5.22
C PRO A 30 -4.29 1.06 3.93
N LEU A 31 -3.26 0.24 3.75
CA LEU A 31 -2.40 0.31 2.58
C LEU A 31 -2.61 -0.89 1.68
N HIS A 32 -2.98 -0.64 0.44
CA HIS A 32 -3.05 -1.61 -0.64
C HIS A 32 -1.82 -1.47 -1.53
N VAL A 33 -1.16 -2.57 -1.89
CA VAL A 33 0.09 -2.51 -2.67
C VAL A 33 0.07 -3.45 -3.86
N HIS A 34 0.52 -2.93 -5.00
CA HIS A 34 0.85 -3.72 -6.17
C HIS A 34 2.27 -3.41 -6.63
N ASN A 35 2.98 -4.44 -7.06
CA ASN A 35 4.27 -4.28 -7.69
C ASN A 35 4.50 -5.43 -8.68
N ARG A 36 5.28 -5.19 -9.74
CA ARG A 36 5.64 -6.28 -10.68
C ARG A 36 6.41 -7.41 -9.98
N THR A 37 7.16 -7.09 -8.92
CA THR A 37 7.89 -8.08 -8.12
C THR A 37 7.39 -8.06 -6.68
N ARG A 38 6.63 -9.11 -6.28
CA ARG A 38 6.06 -9.26 -4.93
C ARG A 38 7.10 -9.17 -3.81
N LYS A 39 8.30 -9.73 -4.02
CA LYS A 39 9.40 -9.71 -3.04
C LYS A 39 9.74 -8.31 -2.54
N LYS A 40 9.60 -7.27 -3.38
CA LYS A 40 9.86 -5.87 -2.99
C LYS A 40 8.78 -5.28 -2.08
N ALA A 41 7.58 -5.86 -2.07
CA ALA A 41 6.49 -5.45 -1.19
C ALA A 41 6.47 -6.22 0.13
N GLU A 42 7.27 -7.29 0.31
CA GLU A 42 7.25 -8.12 1.53
C GLU A 42 7.43 -7.32 2.82
N VAL A 43 8.27 -6.29 2.81
CA VAL A 43 8.48 -5.41 3.98
C VAL A 43 7.18 -4.70 4.36
N LEU A 44 6.41 -4.24 3.38
CA LEU A 44 5.12 -3.57 3.60
C LEU A 44 4.04 -4.58 4.01
N LEU A 45 4.03 -5.77 3.41
CA LEU A 45 3.10 -6.85 3.79
C LEU A 45 3.28 -7.26 5.25
N LYS A 46 4.53 -7.38 5.71
CA LYS A 46 4.85 -7.65 7.14
C LYS A 46 4.37 -6.54 8.08
N LYS A 47 4.20 -5.32 7.58
CA LYS A 47 3.69 -4.17 8.34
C LYS A 47 2.17 -4.04 8.30
N GLY A 48 1.47 -4.92 7.56
CA GLY A 48 0.01 -4.92 7.47
C GLY A 48 -0.55 -4.41 6.13
N ALA A 49 0.29 -4.18 5.13
CA ALA A 49 -0.20 -3.86 3.79
C ALA A 49 -0.90 -5.08 3.13
N VAL A 50 -1.89 -4.79 2.29
CA VAL A 50 -2.66 -5.79 1.55
C VAL A 50 -2.09 -5.92 0.14
N TRP A 51 -1.68 -7.13 -0.23
CA TRP A 51 -1.15 -7.41 -1.57
C TRP A 51 -2.25 -7.53 -2.63
N HIS A 52 -1.97 -6.99 -3.82
CA HIS A 52 -2.79 -7.14 -5.01
C HIS A 52 -2.00 -7.72 -6.18
N GLY A 53 -2.55 -8.76 -6.82
CA GLY A 53 -1.92 -9.45 -7.93
C GLY A 53 -1.85 -8.65 -9.23
N THR A 54 -2.73 -7.65 -9.37
CA THR A 54 -2.88 -6.81 -10.56
C THR A 54 -3.00 -5.34 -10.16
N PRO A 55 -2.55 -4.39 -11.00
CA PRO A 55 -2.73 -2.98 -10.73
C PRO A 55 -4.22 -2.59 -10.72
N GLU A 56 -5.08 -3.22 -11.53
CA GLU A 56 -6.53 -2.94 -11.50
C GLU A 56 -7.17 -3.31 -10.16
N SER A 57 -6.86 -4.50 -9.63
CA SER A 57 -7.40 -4.92 -8.32
C SER A 57 -6.92 -4.02 -7.18
N ALA A 58 -5.69 -3.51 -7.29
CA ALA A 58 -5.15 -2.57 -6.33
C ALA A 58 -5.89 -1.24 -6.39
N ALA A 59 -6.04 -0.67 -7.60
CA ALA A 59 -6.72 0.61 -7.80
C ALA A 59 -8.19 0.61 -7.35
N ALA A 60 -8.86 -0.54 -7.44
CA ALA A 60 -10.23 -0.69 -6.97
C ALA A 60 -10.37 -0.68 -5.43
N ALA A 61 -9.28 -0.85 -4.68
CA ALA A 61 -9.32 -1.03 -3.23
C ALA A 61 -9.18 0.27 -2.42
N GLY A 62 -8.71 1.36 -3.03
CA GLY A 62 -8.48 2.63 -2.37
C GLY A 62 -7.88 3.67 -3.30
N ASP A 63 -7.71 4.90 -2.81
CA ASP A 63 -7.21 6.02 -3.60
C ASP A 63 -5.79 5.75 -4.09
N THR A 64 -5.59 5.75 -5.40
CA THR A 64 -4.29 5.48 -6.02
C THR A 64 -3.36 6.68 -5.89
N THR A 65 -2.18 6.45 -5.30
CA THR A 65 -1.05 7.40 -5.24
C THR A 65 0.19 6.83 -5.94
#